data_AF-A0A258SRX2-F1
#
_entry.id   AF-A0A258SRX2-F1
#
_cell.length_a   1.000
_cell.length_b   1.000
_cell.length_c   1.000
_cell.angle_alpha   90.00
_cell.angle_beta   90.00
_cell.angle_gamma   90.00
#
_symmetry.space_group_name_H-M   'P 1'
#
loop_
_entity.id
_entity.type
_entity.pdbx_description
1 polymer ?
#
loop_
_entity_poly.entity_id
_entity_poly.type
_entity_poly.pdbx_seq_one_letter_code
_entity_poly.pdbx_strand_id
1 'polypeptide(L)'
;FKLGFGGAMTYDRALHIRELAKKLPLEAIVLETDAPDIPPEWIGKAGRNSPKELPKIAQVLADLRQVDMAQVLDITGANALKVLPKLAYLYTPVKVLL
;
A
#
# COMPACT_ATOMS: atom_id res chain seq x y z
N PHE A 1 3.11 11.91 11.27
CA PHE A 1 3.10 11.89 9.79
C PHE A 1 3.39 10.46 9.30
N LYS A 2 3.03 10.12 8.05
CA LYS A 2 3.31 8.84 7.36
C LYS A 2 3.65 9.14 5.89
N LEU A 3 4.26 8.20 5.18
CA LEU A 3 4.60 8.29 3.76
C LEU A 3 3.74 7.32 2.94
N GLY A 4 3.18 7.82 1.83
CA GLY A 4 2.37 7.06 0.89
C GLY A 4 3.22 6.23 -0.07
N PHE A 5 2.84 4.98 -0.30
CA PHE A 5 3.43 4.09 -1.29
C PHE A 5 2.31 3.47 -2.13
N GLY A 6 2.43 3.61 -3.45
CA GLY A 6 1.41 3.13 -4.40
C GLY A 6 2.00 2.53 -5.67
N GLY A 7 1.31 2.72 -6.81
CA GLY A 7 1.65 2.09 -8.09
C GLY A 7 3.09 2.29 -8.54
N ALA A 8 3.69 3.45 -8.27
CA ALA A 8 5.08 3.75 -8.65
C ALA A 8 6.12 2.75 -8.08
N MET A 9 5.89 2.19 -6.89
CA MET A 9 6.79 1.21 -6.25
C MET A 9 6.84 -0.11 -7.02
N THR A 10 5.80 -0.42 -7.78
CA THR A 10 5.67 -1.70 -8.49
C THR A 10 6.62 -1.83 -9.68
N TYR A 11 7.07 -0.71 -10.25
CA TYR A 11 8.02 -0.72 -11.36
C TYR A 11 9.44 -1.07 -10.91
N ASP A 12 10.02 -2.13 -11.45
CA ASP A 12 11.37 -2.59 -11.05
C ASP A 12 12.46 -1.53 -11.26
N ARG A 13 12.30 -0.64 -12.24
CA ARG A 13 13.23 0.45 -12.53
C ARG A 13 13.11 1.64 -11.56
N ALA A 14 12.09 1.69 -10.72
CA ALA A 14 11.89 2.77 -9.76
C ALA A 14 12.74 2.56 -8.50
N LEU A 15 14.07 2.57 -8.68
CA LEU A 15 15.03 2.13 -7.67
C LEU A 15 14.91 2.91 -6.35
N HIS A 16 14.75 4.23 -6.40
CA HIS A 16 14.72 5.06 -5.19
C HIS A 16 13.51 4.76 -4.29
N ILE A 17 12.30 4.71 -4.86
CA ILE A 17 11.09 4.40 -4.08
C ILE A 17 11.12 2.97 -3.55
N ARG A 18 11.66 2.01 -4.32
CA ARG A 18 11.82 0.62 -3.86
C ARG A 18 12.83 0.50 -2.72
N GLU A 19 13.92 1.25 -2.77
CA GLU A 19 14.90 1.29 -1.66
C GLU A 19 14.31 1.91 -0.39
N LEU A 20 13.52 2.99 -0.52
CA LEU A 20 12.78 3.55 0.62
C LEU A 20 11.75 2.56 1.18
N ALA A 21 11.02 1.87 0.29
CA ALA A 21 10.04 0.86 0.66
C ALA A 21 10.68 -0.28 1.46
N LYS A 22 11.95 -0.63 1.22
CA LYS A 22 12.70 -1.63 2.00
C LYS A 22 13.20 -1.11 3.35
N LYS A 23 13.72 0.12 3.39
CA LYS A 23 14.51 0.63 4.52
C LYS A 23 13.71 1.35 5.60
N LEU A 24 12.60 2.00 5.24
CA LEU A 24 11.80 2.75 6.22
C LEU A 24 11.15 1.81 7.25
N PRO A 25 10.89 2.24 8.49
CA PRO A 25 10.03 1.50 9.40
C PRO A 25 8.65 1.26 8.76
N LEU A 26 8.09 0.06 8.90
CA LEU A 26 6.78 -0.24 8.29
C LEU A 26 5.67 0.63 8.92
N GLU A 27 5.86 1.00 10.18
CA GLU A 27 5.04 1.95 10.94
C GLU A 27 5.07 3.35 10.33
N ALA A 28 6.00 3.68 9.44
CA ALA A 28 6.04 4.98 8.76
C ALA A 28 5.27 4.99 7.43
N ILE A 29 4.75 3.85 6.97
CA ILE A 29 4.18 3.66 5.62
C ILE A 29 2.66 3.54 5.66
N VAL A 30 1.99 4.17 4.70
CA VAL A 30 0.61 3.88 4.30
C VAL A 30 0.59 3.47 2.83
N LEU A 31 -0.35 2.59 2.46
CA LEU A 31 -0.52 2.17 1.08
C LEU A 31 -1.66 2.93 0.41
N GLU A 32 -1.48 3.25 -0.86
CA GLU A 32 -2.47 3.94 -1.67
C GLU A 32 -2.44 3.44 -3.12
N THR A 33 -3.48 3.78 -3.88
CA THR A 33 -3.47 3.55 -5.34
C THR A 33 -3.18 4.83 -6.11
N ASP A 34 -3.57 5.99 -5.60
CA ASP A 34 -3.69 7.24 -6.36
C ASP A 34 -4.61 7.13 -7.58
N ALA A 35 -5.55 6.17 -7.55
CA ALA A 35 -6.50 5.97 -8.63
C ALA A 35 -7.38 7.22 -8.84
N PRO A 36 -7.69 7.59 -10.10
CA PRO A 36 -7.48 6.81 -11.33
C PRO A 36 -6.07 6.86 -11.93
N ASP A 37 -5.17 7.65 -11.35
CA ASP A 37 -3.82 7.93 -11.83
C ASP A 37 -2.78 6.91 -11.29
N ILE A 38 -1.53 7.11 -11.69
CA ILE A 38 -0.35 6.30 -11.30
C ILE A 38 -0.62 4.78 -11.33
N PRO A 39 -0.92 4.21 -12.51
CA PRO A 39 -1.18 2.79 -12.62
C PRO A 39 0.02 1.96 -12.17
N PRO A 40 -0.20 0.83 -11.48
CA PRO A 40 0.86 -0.13 -11.20
C PRO A 40 1.39 -0.77 -12.49
N GLU A 41 2.57 -1.39 -12.41
CA GLU A 41 3.31 -1.93 -13.55
C GLU A 41 2.49 -2.89 -14.41
N TRP A 42 1.69 -3.77 -13.78
CA TRP A 42 0.87 -4.75 -14.49
C TRP A 42 -0.35 -4.16 -15.22
N ILE A 43 -0.76 -2.94 -14.89
CA ILE A 43 -1.78 -2.19 -15.65
C ILE A 43 -1.15 -1.44 -16.82
N GLY A 44 0.11 -1.03 -16.68
CA GLY A 44 0.84 -0.26 -17.67
C GLY A 44 0.50 1.23 -17.65
N LYS A 45 1.41 2.06 -18.17
CA LYS A 45 1.38 3.54 -18.02
C LYS A 45 0.12 4.22 -18.58
N ALA A 46 -0.55 3.62 -19.55
CA ALA A 46 -1.76 4.15 -20.17
C ALA A 46 -3.05 3.52 -19.62
N GLY A 47 -2.93 2.53 -18.72
CA GLY A 47 -4.09 1.87 -18.14
C GLY A 47 -4.69 2.68 -16.99
N ARG A 48 -5.99 2.51 -16.76
CA ARG A 48 -6.72 3.19 -15.69
C ARG A 48 -6.56 2.44 -14.37
N ASN A 49 -6.01 3.11 -13.36
CA ASN A 49 -5.87 2.53 -12.04
C ASN A 49 -7.21 2.48 -11.29
N SER A 50 -7.31 1.63 -10.27
CA SER A 50 -8.50 1.56 -9.43
C SER A 50 -8.16 1.07 -8.01
N PRO A 51 -9.01 1.34 -7.00
CA PRO A 51 -8.78 0.89 -5.62
C PRO A 51 -8.57 -0.62 -5.46
N LYS A 52 -9.08 -1.43 -6.40
CA LYS A 52 -8.96 -2.90 -6.38
C LYS A 52 -7.51 -3.40 -6.51
N GLU A 53 -6.59 -2.54 -6.95
CA GLU A 53 -5.18 -2.89 -7.15
C GLU A 53 -4.38 -2.87 -5.84
N LEU A 54 -4.92 -2.27 -4.77
CA LEU A 54 -4.24 -2.08 -3.50
C LEU A 54 -3.70 -3.39 -2.88
N PRO A 55 -4.43 -4.53 -2.89
CA PRO A 55 -3.90 -5.80 -2.38
C PRO A 55 -2.64 -6.26 -3.13
N LYS A 56 -2.61 -6.10 -4.46
CA LYS A 56 -1.44 -6.50 -5.24
C LYS A 56 -0.27 -5.52 -5.06
N ILE A 57 -0.53 -4.24 -4.82
CA ILE A 57 0.50 -3.27 -4.39
C ILE A 57 1.07 -3.65 -3.02
N ALA A 58 0.22 -4.09 -2.08
CA ALA A 58 0.65 -4.56 -0.77
C ALA A 58 1.55 -5.81 -0.88
N GLN A 59 1.21 -6.74 -1.78
CA GLN A 59 2.05 -7.91 -2.06
C GLN A 59 3.44 -7.50 -2.53
N VAL A 60 3.57 -6.50 -3.42
CA VAL A 60 4.88 -5.99 -3.85
C VAL A 60 5.69 -5.45 -2.67
N LEU A 61 5.07 -4.74 -1.71
CA LEU A 61 5.78 -4.28 -0.52
C LEU A 61 6.25 -5.46 0.36
N ALA A 62 5.41 -6.48 0.51
CA ALA A 62 5.73 -7.69 1.25
C ALA A 62 6.92 -8.42 0.62
N ASP A 63 6.89 -8.60 -0.71
CA ASP A 63 7.96 -9.24 -1.48
C ASP A 63 9.27 -8.44 -1.39
N LEU A 64 9.22 -7.11 -1.52
CA LEU A 64 10.40 -6.27 -1.37
C LEU A 64 11.06 -6.39 0.01
N ARG A 65 10.25 -6.64 1.04
CA ARG A 65 10.69 -6.75 2.44
C ARG A 65 10.94 -8.18 2.91
N GLN A 66 10.55 -9.19 2.13
CA GLN A 66 10.59 -10.60 2.52
C GLN A 66 9.82 -10.86 3.83
N VAL A 67 8.60 -10.30 3.92
CA VAL A 67 7.69 -10.47 5.07
C VAL A 67 6.34 -10.98 4.59
N ASP A 68 5.50 -11.45 5.52
CA ASP A 68 4.16 -11.88 5.21
C ASP A 68 3.26 -10.69 4.78
N MET A 69 2.40 -10.91 3.77
CA MET A 69 1.45 -9.90 3.32
C MET A 69 0.51 -9.45 4.44
N ALA A 70 0.08 -10.36 5.32
CA ALA A 70 -0.77 -10.05 6.48
C ALA A 70 -0.10 -9.03 7.40
N GLN A 71 1.21 -9.15 7.63
CA GLN A 71 1.96 -8.17 8.43
C GLN A 71 1.94 -6.77 7.80
N VAL A 72 2.07 -6.68 6.47
CA VAL A 72 1.95 -5.42 5.72
C VAL A 72 0.56 -4.84 5.88
N LEU A 73 -0.49 -5.64 5.68
CA LEU A 73 -1.88 -5.20 5.78
C LEU A 73 -2.22 -4.71 7.20
N ASP A 74 -1.83 -5.46 8.23
CA ASP A 74 -2.10 -5.10 9.62
C ASP A 74 -1.42 -3.78 10.00
N ILE A 75 -0.13 -3.64 9.72
CA ILE A 75 0.63 -2.45 10.12
C ILE A 75 0.21 -1.23 9.29
N THR A 76 0.10 -1.36 7.97
CA THR A 76 -0.28 -0.22 7.11
C THR A 76 -1.75 0.18 7.30
N GLY A 77 -2.64 -0.77 7.59
CA GLY A 77 -4.02 -0.48 8.00
C GLY A 77 -4.08 0.28 9.33
N ALA A 78 -3.33 -0.16 10.34
CA ALA A 78 -3.22 0.58 11.61
C ALA A 78 -2.61 1.98 11.42
N ASN A 79 -1.66 2.14 10.50
CA ASN A 79 -1.10 3.45 10.15
C ASN A 79 -2.13 4.36 9.48
N ALA A 80 -2.95 3.82 8.57
CA ALA A 80 -4.02 4.57 7.91
C ALA A 80 -5.05 5.08 8.93
N LEU A 81 -5.46 4.25 9.90
CA LEU A 81 -6.36 4.66 10.99
C LEU A 81 -5.73 5.73 11.90
N LYS A 82 -4.42 5.70 12.12
CA LYS A 82 -3.72 6.77 12.88
C LYS A 82 -3.70 8.10 12.13
N VAL A 83 -3.62 8.09 10.80
CA VAL A 83 -3.61 9.30 9.95
C VAL A 83 -5.03 9.83 9.74
N LEU A 84 -5.99 8.93 9.52
CA LEU A 84 -7.39 9.22 9.26
C LEU A 84 -8.26 8.59 10.36
N PRO A 85 -8.24 9.12 11.60
CA PRO A 85 -8.94 8.51 12.74
C PRO A 85 -10.46 8.39 12.53
N LYS A 86 -11.04 9.26 11.69
CA LYS A 86 -12.47 9.19 11.34
C LYS A 86 -12.82 8.00 10.44
N LEU A 87 -11.84 7.40 9.76
CA LEU A 87 -12.04 6.22 8.93
C LEU A 87 -12.49 5.02 9.78
N ALA A 88 -12.10 4.96 11.06
CA ALA A 88 -12.52 3.91 11.99
C ALA A 88 -14.05 3.83 12.14
N TYR A 89 -14.78 4.93 11.95
CA TYR A 89 -16.25 4.95 12.02
C TYR A 89 -16.93 4.42 10.75
N LEU A 90 -16.20 4.31 9.64
CA LEU A 90 -16.70 3.84 8.35
C LEU A 90 -16.24 2.41 8.03
N TYR A 91 -15.30 1.90 8.82
CA TYR A 91 -14.70 0.60 8.64
C TYR A 91 -15.37 -0.43 9.55
N THR A 92 -15.88 -1.52 8.97
CA THR A 92 -16.19 -2.73 9.74
C THR A 92 -14.95 -3.63 9.71
N PRO A 93 -14.35 -3.98 10.86
CA PRO A 93 -13.23 -4.90 10.89
C PRO A 93 -13.57 -6.20 10.17
N VAL A 94 -12.66 -6.70 9.33
CA VAL A 94 -12.85 -7.98 8.61
C VAL A 94 -13.12 -9.12 9.60
N LYS A 95 -12.57 -9.03 10.81
CA LYS A 95 -12.84 -9.97 11.92
C LYS A 95 -14.29 -9.99 12.43
N VAL A 96 -15.13 -9.03 12.03
CA VAL A 96 -16.58 -8.96 12.38
C VAL A 96 -17.44 -9.57 11.27
N LEU A 97 -16.87 -9.82 10.09
CA LEU A 97 -17.56 -10.36 8.91
C LEU A 97 -17.30 -11.87 8.70
N LEU A 98 -16.56 -12.51 9.60
CA LEU A 98 -16.29 -13.95 9.68
C LEU A 98 -16.83 -14.48 11.01
#